data_AF-A0A3D6BYX8-F1
#
_entry.id   AF-A0A3D6BYX8-F1
#
_cell.length_a   1.000
_cell.length_b   1.000
_cell.length_c   1.000
_cell.angle_alpha   90.00
_cell.angle_beta   90.00
_cell.angle_gamma   90.00
#
_symmetry.space_group_name_H-M   'P 1'
#
loop_
_entity.id
_entity.type
_entity.pdbx_description
1 polymer ?
#
loop_
_entity_poly.entity_id
_entity_poly.type
_entity_poly.pdbx_seq_one_letter_code
_entity_poly.pdbx_strand_id
1 'polypeptide(L)' 'MSTYEFTWTTGRIAAGCAPMSYADLDEVKEQGIGAIVNLCGE' A
#
# COMPACT_ATOMS: atom_id res chain seq x y z
N MET A 1 -14.11 3.82 -6.76
CA MET A 1 -13.02 3.01 -7.36
C MET A 1 -11.83 3.92 -7.48
N SER A 2 -11.09 4.07 -6.39
CA SER A 2 -9.77 4.67 -6.42
C SER A 2 -8.80 3.56 -6.06
N THR A 3 -8.53 2.67 -7.01
CA THR A 3 -7.56 1.59 -6.85
C THR A 3 -6.29 2.16 -6.27
N TYR A 4 -6.05 1.90 -4.98
CA TYR A 4 -4.87 2.40 -4.31
C TYR A 4 -3.62 1.87 -5.05
N GLU A 5 -2.81 2.79 -5.57
CA GLU A 5 -1.77 2.46 -6.56
C GLU A 5 -0.41 2.21 -5.89
N PHE A 6 0.17 1.05 -6.20
CA PHE A 6 1.55 0.72 -5.86
C PHE A 6 2.14 -0.16 -6.96
N THR A 7 3.47 -0.20 -7.01
CA THR A 7 4.21 -1.02 -7.97
C THR A 7 4.84 -2.20 -7.26
N TRP A 8 4.54 -3.42 -7.71
CA TRP A 8 5.26 -4.62 -7.31
C TRP A 8 6.70 -4.55 -7.84
N THR A 9 7.67 -4.36 -6.95
CA THR A 9 9.10 -4.42 -7.30
C THR A 9 9.59 -5.86 -7.36
N THR A 10 8.98 -6.73 -6.56
CA THR A 10 9.20 -8.19 -6.57
C THR A 10 7.88 -8.90 -6.34
N GLY A 11 7.84 -10.23 -6.45
CA GLY A 11 6.64 -11.02 -6.12
C GLY A 11 6.21 -10.99 -4.63
N ARG A 12 6.91 -10.24 -3.77
CA ARG A 12 6.60 -10.11 -2.33
C ARG A 12 6.73 -8.70 -1.77
N ILE A 13 7.19 -7.73 -2.57
CA ILE A 13 7.44 -6.36 -2.12
C ILE A 13 6.84 -5.41 -3.15
N ALA A 14 6.02 -4.48 -2.65
CA ALA A 14 5.48 -3.36 -3.39
C ALA A 14 5.91 -2.03 -2.76
N ALA A 15 6.03 -1.00 -3.58
CA ALA A 15 6.32 0.37 -3.16
C ALA A 15 5.29 1.34 -3.77
N GLY A 16 4.88 2.35 -3.00
CA GLY A 16 3.87 3.33 -3.39
C GLY A 16 3.78 4.50 -2.41
N CYS A 17 2.83 5.40 -2.63
CA CYS A 17 2.53 6.50 -1.71
C CYS A 17 2.02 5.97 -0.37
N ALA A 18 2.21 6.69 0.73
CA ALA A 18 1.65 6.28 2.03
C ALA A 18 0.11 6.29 1.99
N PRO A 19 -0.57 5.29 2.58
CA PRO A 19 -2.02 5.29 2.71
C PRO A 19 -2.42 6.36 3.74
N MET A 20 -3.46 7.13 3.43
CA MET A 20 -3.86 8.31 4.20
C MET A 20 -5.22 8.12 4.89
N SER A 21 -5.97 7.09 4.53
CA SER A 21 -7.31 6.79 5.06
C SER A 21 -7.51 5.30 5.33
N TYR A 22 -8.52 4.96 6.13
CA TYR A 22 -8.93 3.56 6.33
C TYR A 22 -9.40 2.88 5.03
N ALA A 23 -9.97 3.64 4.10
CA ALA A 23 -10.31 3.12 2.77
C ALA A 23 -9.07 2.68 1.99
N ASP A 24 -8.00 3.49 2.01
CA ASP A 24 -6.71 3.13 1.39
C ASP A 24 -6.15 1.84 2.01
N LEU A 25 -6.20 1.72 3.34
CA LEU A 25 -5.74 0.53 4.05
C LEU A 25 -6.54 -0.74 3.68
N ASP A 26 -7.85 -0.60 3.48
CA ASP A 26 -8.71 -1.70 3.04
C ASP A 26 -8.34 -2.14 1.61
N GLU A 27 -8.20 -1.18 0.69
CA GLU A 27 -7.80 -1.47 -0.70
C GLU A 27 -6.40 -2.10 -0.79
N VAL A 28 -5.44 -1.65 0.03
CA VAL A 28 -4.11 -2.25 0.14
C VAL A 28 -4.18 -3.72 0.58
N LYS A 29 -5.02 -4.00 1.58
CA LYS A 29 -5.23 -5.34 2.12
C LYS A 29 -5.92 -6.26 1.11
N GLU A 30 -6.93 -5.76 0.40
CA GLU A 30 -7.63 -6.49 -0.67
C GLU A 30 -6.70 -6.89 -1.82
N GLN A 31 -5.65 -6.08 -2.08
CA GLN A 31 -4.63 -6.39 -3.07
C GLN A 31 -3.53 -7.35 -2.58
N GLY A 32 -3.68 -7.93 -1.38
CA GLY A 32 -2.82 -8.99 -0.84
C GLY A 32 -1.64 -8.53 0.01
N ILE A 33 -1.57 -7.24 0.36
CA ILE A 33 -0.54 -6.72 1.26
C ILE A 33 -0.90 -7.06 2.72
N GLY A 34 -0.02 -7.80 3.40
CA GLY A 34 -0.21 -8.21 4.79
C GLY A 34 0.46 -7.31 5.83
N ALA A 35 1.41 -6.46 5.42
CA ALA A 35 2.16 -5.58 6.32
C ALA A 35 2.63 -4.32 5.57
N ILE A 36 2.71 -3.20 6.29
CA ILE A 36 3.14 -1.90 5.76
C ILE A 36 4.30 -1.39 6.60
N VAL A 37 5.36 -0.91 5.94
CA VAL A 37 6.48 -0.21 6.56
C VAL A 37 6.44 1.23 6.08
N ASN A 38 6.21 2.18 6.98
CA ASN A 38 6.24 3.60 6.66
C ASN A 38 7.69 4.11 6.65
N LEU A 39 8.11 4.68 5.51
CA LEU A 39 9.43 5.27 5.32
C LEU A 39 9.37 6.81 5.18
N CYS A 40 8.20 7.41 5.34
CA CYS A 40 8.05 8.86 5.38
C CYS A 40 8.75 9.42 6.63
N GLY A 41 9.39 10.58 6.48
CA GLY A 41 9.90 11.34 7.61
C GLY A 41 8.77 11.95 8.43
N GLU A 42 9.12 12.38 9.65
CA GLU A 42 8.28 13.20 10.53
C GLU A 42 8.16 14.65 10.04
#